data_AF-A0A0B0HB07-F1
#
_entry.id   AF-A0A0B0HB07-F1
#
_cell.length_a   1.000
_cell.length_b   1.000
_cell.length_c   1.000
_cell.angle_alpha   90.00
_cell.angle_beta   90.00
_cell.angle_gamma   90.00
#
_symmetry.space_group_name_H-M   'P 1'
#
loop_
_entity.id
_entity.type
_entity.pdbx_description
1 polymer ?
#
loop_
_entity_poly.entity_id
_entity_poly.type
_entity_poly.pdbx_seq_one_letter_code
_entity_poly.pdbx_strand_id
1 'polypeptide(L)'
;MTDILIIGAEGTQLSSYFVYHLSTRWINAGHQVTYTTSTSKLPNADIVFLHIDRTFVPEKYYEITKQYPVVINRHVFDISRRRYSKLILEQGDDYVGQVIVKTNYNYGGFPELRANKSDKKPSWRTAEALHPLHYVIYESIADVPPDVWLNTHLIVERFVSERVDNGHCIHYCSFLGDKVTCGYIVSDNPIVKFGNAYLHEKESIIDEVKEWRKEYKIDYGRFDYALLEGKPMLIDVNKTQGGGGALSDENLDHLAKGIDFYT
;
A
#
# COMPACT_ATOMS: atom_id res chain seq x y z
N MET A 1 -10.80 22.21 -17.49
CA MET A 1 -11.58 20.96 -17.45
C MET A 1 -10.67 19.87 -17.97
N THR A 2 -10.49 18.80 -17.20
CA THR A 2 -9.57 17.70 -17.52
C THR A 2 -10.39 16.41 -17.51
N ASP A 3 -10.16 15.55 -18.48
CA ASP A 3 -10.77 14.22 -18.55
C ASP A 3 -9.88 13.21 -17.82
N ILE A 4 -10.37 12.66 -16.72
CA ILE A 4 -9.65 11.72 -15.84
C ILE A 4 -10.28 10.33 -15.98
N LEU A 5 -9.45 9.33 -16.31
CA LEU A 5 -9.87 7.93 -16.39
C LEU A 5 -9.24 7.13 -15.26
N ILE A 6 -10.06 6.46 -14.44
CA ILE A 6 -9.61 5.52 -13.42
C ILE A 6 -9.82 4.10 -13.94
N ILE A 7 -8.73 3.35 -14.10
CA ILE A 7 -8.75 1.95 -14.53
C ILE A 7 -8.56 1.04 -13.31
N GLY A 8 -9.60 0.27 -12.99
CA GLY A 8 -9.60 -0.74 -11.92
C GLY A 8 -9.43 -2.16 -12.43
N ALA A 9 -9.18 -3.10 -11.50
CA ALA A 9 -9.27 -4.52 -11.81
C ALA A 9 -10.74 -4.98 -11.87
N GLU A 10 -11.01 -6.09 -12.57
CA GLU A 10 -12.34 -6.69 -12.59
C GLU A 10 -12.80 -7.05 -11.17
N GLY A 11 -14.07 -6.78 -10.86
CA GLY A 11 -14.63 -6.99 -9.51
C GLY A 11 -14.21 -5.93 -8.47
N THR A 12 -13.44 -4.90 -8.84
CA THR A 12 -13.13 -3.79 -7.95
C THR A 12 -14.35 -2.89 -7.74
N GLN A 13 -14.73 -2.70 -6.46
CA GLN A 13 -15.70 -1.69 -6.04
C GLN A 13 -14.96 -0.41 -5.64
N LEU A 14 -15.00 0.63 -6.48
CA LEU A 14 -14.16 1.82 -6.29
C LEU A 14 -14.45 2.58 -5.00
N SER A 15 -15.69 2.57 -4.49
CA SER A 15 -16.12 3.35 -3.33
C SER A 15 -15.42 2.99 -2.01
N SER A 16 -14.73 1.84 -1.93
CA SER A 16 -13.92 1.47 -0.77
C SER A 16 -12.51 2.06 -0.81
N TYR A 17 -12.11 2.65 -1.94
CA TYR A 17 -10.77 3.15 -2.18
C TYR A 17 -10.66 4.66 -2.06
N PHE A 18 -9.48 5.09 -1.66
CA PHE A 18 -9.15 6.49 -1.46
C PHE A 18 -9.35 7.33 -2.73
N VAL A 19 -9.04 6.78 -3.91
CA VAL A 19 -9.21 7.48 -5.20
C VAL A 19 -10.67 7.87 -5.48
N TYR A 20 -11.65 7.14 -4.95
CA TYR A 20 -13.05 7.53 -5.07
C TYR A 20 -13.32 8.86 -4.37
N HIS A 21 -12.82 9.03 -3.15
CA HIS A 21 -13.00 10.27 -2.39
C HIS A 21 -12.25 11.47 -2.97
N LEU A 22 -11.17 11.22 -3.72
CA LEU A 22 -10.50 12.26 -4.51
C LEU A 22 -11.30 12.59 -5.77
N SER A 23 -11.86 11.58 -6.44
CA SER A 23 -12.66 11.78 -7.65
C SER A 23 -13.90 12.65 -7.43
N THR A 24 -14.57 12.53 -6.27
CA THR A 24 -15.71 13.39 -5.93
C THR A 24 -15.30 14.86 -5.86
N ARG A 25 -14.10 15.16 -5.37
CA ARG A 25 -13.54 16.51 -5.31
C ARG A 25 -13.17 17.03 -6.68
N TRP A 26 -12.58 16.18 -7.54
CA TRP A 26 -12.28 16.56 -8.92
C TRP A 26 -13.55 16.85 -9.73
N ILE A 27 -14.60 16.06 -9.55
CA ILE A 27 -15.92 16.32 -10.16
C ILE A 27 -16.47 17.67 -9.69
N ASN A 28 -16.42 17.94 -8.39
CA ASN A 28 -16.87 19.23 -7.83
C ASN A 28 -16.03 20.42 -8.31
N ALA A 29 -14.75 20.20 -8.65
CA ALA A 29 -13.87 21.19 -9.25
C ALA A 29 -14.07 21.35 -10.78
N GLY A 30 -14.98 20.59 -11.39
CA GLY A 30 -15.33 20.70 -12.80
C GLY A 30 -14.51 19.82 -13.75
N HIS A 31 -13.81 18.79 -13.25
CA HIS A 31 -13.19 17.75 -14.07
C HIS A 31 -14.22 16.65 -14.40
N GLN A 32 -14.02 15.94 -15.51
CA GLN A 32 -14.80 14.74 -15.81
C GLN A 32 -14.03 13.52 -15.32
N VAL A 33 -14.69 12.64 -14.55
CA VAL A 33 -14.07 11.41 -14.07
C VAL A 33 -14.85 10.20 -14.57
N THR A 34 -14.17 9.32 -15.29
CA THR A 34 -14.71 8.03 -15.74
C THR A 34 -14.01 6.90 -15.00
N TYR A 35 -14.79 5.95 -14.47
CA TYR A 35 -14.25 4.70 -13.93
C TYR A 35 -14.56 3.53 -14.86
N THR A 36 -13.58 2.65 -15.08
CA THR A 36 -13.78 1.41 -15.83
C THR A 36 -12.92 0.28 -15.30
N THR A 37 -13.42 -0.94 -15.44
CA THR A 37 -12.65 -2.18 -15.26
C THR A 37 -12.35 -2.86 -16.60
N SER A 38 -12.90 -2.33 -17.70
CA SER A 38 -12.63 -2.82 -19.05
C SER A 38 -11.19 -2.54 -19.45
N THR A 39 -10.63 -3.42 -20.28
CA THR A 39 -9.36 -3.20 -20.97
C THR A 39 -9.54 -2.98 -22.47
N SER A 40 -10.78 -2.79 -22.91
CA SER A 40 -11.17 -2.60 -24.30
C SER A 40 -12.04 -1.35 -24.47
N LYS A 41 -11.93 -0.70 -25.63
CA LYS A 41 -12.70 0.50 -25.99
C LYS A 41 -12.63 1.60 -24.92
N LEU A 42 -11.42 1.86 -24.43
CA LEU A 42 -11.21 2.91 -23.43
C LEU A 42 -11.43 4.29 -24.05
N PRO A 43 -12.02 5.25 -23.31
CA PRO A 43 -12.18 6.61 -23.79
C PRO A 43 -10.83 7.33 -23.86
N ASN A 44 -10.77 8.43 -24.61
CA ASN A 44 -9.68 9.39 -24.48
C ASN A 44 -9.72 10.01 -23.07
N ALA A 45 -8.56 10.34 -22.54
CA ALA A 45 -8.40 11.00 -21.25
C ALA A 45 -7.07 11.75 -21.24
N ASP A 46 -7.03 12.86 -20.51
CA ASP A 46 -5.80 13.63 -20.29
C ASP A 46 -4.93 12.94 -19.24
N ILE A 47 -5.57 12.39 -18.20
CA ILE A 47 -4.91 11.72 -17.07
C ILE A 47 -5.55 10.35 -16.83
N VAL A 48 -4.71 9.31 -16.70
CA VAL A 48 -5.14 7.97 -16.30
C VAL A 48 -4.61 7.60 -14.92
N PHE A 49 -5.47 7.14 -14.02
CA PHE A 49 -5.09 6.45 -12.80
C PHE A 49 -5.06 4.94 -13.03
N LEU A 50 -3.87 4.34 -12.93
CA LEU A 50 -3.73 2.89 -12.97
C LEU A 50 -3.98 2.28 -11.58
N HIS A 51 -5.25 2.09 -11.22
CA HIS A 51 -5.71 1.67 -9.89
C HIS A 51 -5.94 0.15 -9.80
N ILE A 52 -4.89 -0.63 -10.04
CA ILE A 52 -4.95 -2.10 -10.01
C ILE A 52 -4.55 -2.60 -8.61
N ASP A 53 -5.52 -3.08 -7.82
CA ASP A 53 -5.27 -3.57 -6.46
C ASP A 53 -4.69 -4.99 -6.49
N ARG A 54 -3.43 -5.09 -6.91
CA ARG A 54 -2.62 -6.31 -6.94
C ARG A 54 -1.17 -5.96 -6.68
N THR A 55 -0.44 -6.91 -6.07
CA THR A 55 1.02 -6.80 -5.87
C THR A 55 1.75 -6.63 -7.19
N PHE A 56 1.44 -7.52 -8.14
CA PHE A 56 1.97 -7.49 -9.50
C PHE A 56 0.88 -7.02 -10.46
N VAL A 57 1.12 -5.93 -11.17
CA VAL A 57 0.20 -5.40 -12.18
C VAL A 57 0.40 -6.18 -13.49
N PRO A 58 -0.64 -6.85 -14.02
CA PRO A 58 -0.53 -7.57 -15.28
C PRO A 58 -0.16 -6.65 -16.45
N GLU A 59 0.73 -7.13 -17.34
CA GLU A 59 1.26 -6.38 -18.48
C GLU A 59 0.17 -5.78 -19.39
N LYS A 60 -0.98 -6.47 -19.55
CA LYS A 60 -2.12 -5.95 -20.32
C LYS A 60 -2.55 -4.54 -19.92
N TYR A 61 -2.44 -4.19 -18.63
CA TYR A 61 -2.82 -2.86 -18.14
C TYR A 61 -1.78 -1.80 -18.50
N TYR A 62 -0.51 -2.19 -18.65
CA TYR A 62 0.52 -1.30 -19.18
C TYR A 62 0.28 -1.03 -20.66
N GLU A 63 0.04 -2.08 -21.44
CA GLU A 63 -0.16 -1.97 -22.89
C GLU A 63 -1.28 -0.98 -23.25
N ILE A 64 -2.42 -1.09 -22.58
CA ILE A 64 -3.56 -0.18 -22.82
C ILE A 64 -3.31 1.25 -22.34
N THR A 65 -2.35 1.48 -21.42
CA THR A 65 -2.04 2.82 -20.93
C THR A 65 -1.00 3.56 -21.78
N LYS A 66 -0.33 2.88 -22.73
CA LYS A 66 0.67 3.49 -23.62
C LYS A 66 0.13 4.66 -24.45
N GLN A 67 -1.15 4.61 -24.82
CA GLN A 67 -1.79 5.63 -25.65
C GLN A 67 -2.04 6.96 -24.93
N TYR A 68 -1.99 6.98 -23.60
CA TYR A 68 -2.30 8.17 -22.81
C TYR A 68 -1.06 9.01 -22.54
N PRO A 69 -1.17 10.34 -22.55
CA PRO A 69 -0.04 11.23 -22.29
C PRO A 69 0.41 11.13 -20.83
N VAL A 70 -0.53 11.17 -19.88
CA VAL A 70 -0.25 11.07 -18.45
C VAL A 70 -0.90 9.84 -17.84
N VAL A 71 -0.10 9.03 -17.15
CA VAL A 71 -0.57 7.85 -16.43
C VAL A 71 0.07 7.85 -15.05
N ILE A 72 -0.74 8.04 -14.02
CA ILE A 72 -0.35 8.01 -12.62
C ILE A 72 -0.07 6.55 -12.24
N ASN A 73 1.09 6.33 -11.61
CA ASN A 73 1.66 5.04 -11.27
C ASN A 73 2.00 4.17 -12.49
N ARG A 74 2.30 4.77 -13.65
CA ARG A 74 2.65 4.07 -14.91
C ARG A 74 3.70 2.98 -14.71
N HIS A 75 4.69 3.24 -13.85
CA HIS A 75 5.86 2.39 -13.67
C HIS A 75 5.80 1.50 -12.43
N VAL A 76 4.67 1.47 -11.72
CA VAL A 76 4.50 0.71 -10.47
C VAL A 76 3.92 -0.68 -10.76
N PHE A 77 4.77 -1.57 -11.30
CA PHE A 77 4.37 -2.92 -11.69
C PHE A 77 4.42 -3.95 -10.57
N ASP A 78 5.21 -3.67 -9.54
CA ASP A 78 5.52 -4.61 -8.48
C ASP A 78 5.72 -3.83 -7.18
N ILE A 79 4.88 -4.13 -6.20
CA ILE A 79 4.95 -3.61 -4.82
C ILE A 79 5.15 -4.76 -3.82
N SER A 80 5.76 -5.86 -4.24
CA SER A 80 6.09 -6.97 -3.35
C SER A 80 7.04 -6.52 -2.26
N ARG A 81 6.88 -7.08 -1.07
CA ARG A 81 7.69 -6.72 0.10
C ARG A 81 9.18 -6.96 -0.14
N ARG A 82 9.54 -8.02 -0.87
CA ARG A 82 10.93 -8.30 -1.31
C ARG A 82 11.57 -7.18 -2.12
N ARG A 83 10.78 -6.32 -2.77
CA ARG A 83 11.30 -5.22 -3.58
C ARG A 83 11.76 -4.02 -2.74
N TYR A 84 11.09 -3.74 -1.63
CA TYR A 84 11.31 -2.50 -0.88
C TYR A 84 11.79 -2.71 0.56
N SER A 85 11.49 -3.87 1.16
CA SER A 85 11.75 -4.10 2.57
C SER A 85 13.23 -4.38 2.80
N LYS A 86 13.85 -3.51 3.62
CA LYS A 86 15.20 -3.69 4.15
C LYS A 86 15.23 -4.49 5.45
N LEU A 87 14.07 -5.03 5.87
CA LEU A 87 13.90 -5.75 7.13
C LEU A 87 13.83 -7.26 6.94
N ILE A 88 13.85 -7.76 5.71
CA ILE A 88 13.78 -9.19 5.40
C ILE A 88 15.00 -9.91 5.97
N LEU A 89 14.74 -11.06 6.56
CA LEU A 89 15.73 -11.95 7.14
C LEU A 89 15.75 -13.27 6.37
N GLU A 90 16.92 -13.91 6.37
CA GLU A 90 17.12 -15.29 5.94
C GLU A 90 17.22 -16.21 7.16
N GLN A 91 16.96 -17.51 6.97
CA GLN A 91 16.92 -18.48 8.07
C GLN A 91 18.25 -18.57 8.84
N GLY A 92 19.36 -18.31 8.16
CA GLY A 92 20.72 -18.39 8.72
C GLY A 92 21.25 -17.08 9.31
N ASP A 93 20.47 -16.00 9.31
CA ASP A 93 20.91 -14.72 9.85
C ASP A 93 21.13 -14.80 11.37
N ASP A 94 22.06 -13.98 11.87
CA ASP A 94 22.42 -13.88 13.29
C ASP A 94 21.58 -12.84 14.06
N TYR A 95 20.47 -12.38 13.47
CA TYR A 95 19.60 -11.38 14.08
C TYR A 95 18.97 -11.90 15.37
N VAL A 96 19.13 -11.11 16.44
CA VAL A 96 18.53 -11.35 17.75
C VAL A 96 17.40 -10.35 17.98
N GLY A 97 16.18 -10.85 18.09
CA GLY A 97 15.00 -10.06 18.38
C GLY A 97 13.75 -10.64 17.73
N GLN A 98 12.61 -10.02 18.02
CA GLN A 98 11.33 -10.45 17.48
C GLN A 98 11.31 -10.36 15.95
N VAL A 99 10.61 -11.31 15.34
CA VAL A 99 10.42 -11.40 13.89
C VAL A 99 8.94 -11.55 13.58
N ILE A 100 8.53 -11.09 12.41
CA ILE A 100 7.14 -11.16 11.94
C ILE A 100 7.07 -11.91 10.62
N VAL A 101 6.11 -12.85 10.53
CA VAL A 101 5.82 -13.57 9.29
C VAL A 101 4.71 -12.85 8.54
N LYS A 102 5.01 -12.46 7.30
CA LYS A 102 4.06 -11.81 6.39
C LYS A 102 4.03 -12.52 5.05
N THR A 103 3.07 -12.18 4.21
CA THR A 103 3.14 -12.51 2.79
C THR A 103 4.06 -11.54 2.07
N ASN A 104 4.74 -12.01 1.03
CA ASN A 104 5.42 -11.17 0.05
C ASN A 104 4.45 -10.20 -0.64
N TYR A 105 3.18 -10.60 -0.72
CA TYR A 105 2.12 -9.88 -1.42
C TYR A 105 1.54 -8.74 -0.58
N ASN A 106 0.99 -7.76 -1.29
CA ASN A 106 0.18 -6.68 -0.74
C ASN A 106 -1.01 -7.23 0.04
N TYR A 107 -1.39 -6.53 1.12
CA TYR A 107 -2.58 -6.81 1.92
C TYR A 107 -2.77 -8.30 2.27
N GLY A 108 -1.69 -8.99 2.63
CA GLY A 108 -1.75 -10.39 3.04
C GLY A 108 -1.98 -11.38 1.90
N GLY A 109 -1.85 -10.99 0.62
CA GLY A 109 -2.10 -11.88 -0.53
C GLY A 109 -3.58 -12.05 -0.92
N PHE A 110 -4.49 -11.37 -0.22
CA PHE A 110 -5.92 -11.48 -0.46
C PHE A 110 -6.36 -10.98 -1.85
N PRO A 111 -5.81 -9.87 -2.39
CA PRO A 111 -6.18 -9.45 -3.73
C PRO A 111 -5.79 -10.46 -4.82
N GLU A 112 -4.76 -11.27 -4.60
CA GLU A 112 -4.32 -12.33 -5.49
C GLU A 112 -5.23 -13.56 -5.46
N LEU A 113 -5.75 -13.92 -4.27
CA LEU A 113 -6.60 -15.09 -4.07
C LEU A 113 -8.03 -14.97 -4.60
N ARG A 114 -8.48 -13.78 -5.04
CA ARG A 114 -9.84 -13.60 -5.60
C ARG A 114 -10.12 -14.50 -6.81
N ALA A 115 -9.12 -15.21 -7.33
CA ALA A 115 -9.25 -16.22 -8.38
C ALA A 115 -9.50 -17.67 -7.89
N ASN A 116 -9.22 -18.05 -6.64
CA ASN A 116 -9.38 -19.43 -6.14
C ASN A 116 -9.65 -19.46 -4.62
N LYS A 117 -10.89 -19.78 -4.22
CA LYS A 117 -11.23 -20.01 -2.79
C LYS A 117 -11.16 -21.50 -2.48
N SER A 118 -10.24 -21.88 -1.60
CA SER A 118 -10.29 -23.15 -0.88
C SER A 118 -10.66 -22.87 0.57
N ASP A 119 -11.62 -23.62 1.12
CA ASP A 119 -12.07 -23.46 2.52
C ASP A 119 -11.13 -24.12 3.54
N LYS A 120 -10.05 -24.78 3.09
CA LYS A 120 -9.06 -25.37 3.99
C LYS A 120 -8.09 -24.30 4.48
N LYS A 121 -7.89 -24.23 5.80
CA LYS A 121 -6.80 -23.44 6.39
C LYS A 121 -5.47 -23.96 5.81
N PRO A 122 -4.70 -23.13 5.10
CA PRO A 122 -3.44 -23.58 4.53
C PRO A 122 -2.43 -23.86 5.64
N SER A 123 -1.59 -24.88 5.43
CA SER A 123 -0.38 -25.08 6.22
C SER A 123 0.65 -23.98 5.90
N TRP A 124 1.66 -23.77 6.75
CA TRP A 124 2.75 -22.83 6.44
C TRP A 124 3.40 -23.09 5.09
N ARG A 125 3.52 -24.36 4.69
CA ARG A 125 4.11 -24.77 3.41
C ARG A 125 3.29 -24.35 2.19
N THR A 126 1.99 -24.17 2.34
CA THR A 126 1.05 -23.91 1.23
C THR A 126 0.30 -22.59 1.37
N ALA A 127 0.65 -21.76 2.36
CA ALA A 127 -0.02 -20.50 2.61
C ALA A 127 0.38 -19.47 1.54
N GLU A 128 -0.56 -19.11 0.68
CA GLU A 128 -0.41 -18.02 -0.29
C GLU A 128 -0.88 -16.67 0.27
N ALA A 129 -1.76 -16.72 1.28
CA ALA A 129 -2.29 -15.54 1.96
C ALA A 129 -2.28 -15.72 3.48
N LEU A 130 -2.12 -14.61 4.20
CA LEU A 130 -2.21 -14.50 5.65
C LEU A 130 -3.08 -13.31 6.02
N HIS A 131 -3.94 -13.47 7.02
CA HIS A 131 -4.85 -12.39 7.41
C HIS A 131 -4.04 -11.17 7.89
N PRO A 132 -4.15 -10.00 7.22
CA PRO A 132 -3.22 -8.88 7.43
C PRO A 132 -3.37 -8.18 8.79
N LEU A 133 -4.39 -8.53 9.57
CA LEU A 133 -4.57 -8.07 10.95
C LEU A 133 -3.98 -9.02 12.00
N HIS A 134 -3.67 -10.27 11.61
CA HIS A 134 -3.28 -11.34 12.54
C HIS A 134 -1.98 -12.01 12.08
N TYR A 135 -1.02 -11.22 11.58
CA TYR A 135 0.32 -11.74 11.32
C TYR A 135 0.95 -12.27 12.61
N VAL A 136 1.70 -13.36 12.50
CA VAL A 136 2.33 -14.00 13.65
C VAL A 136 3.68 -13.35 13.91
N ILE A 137 3.90 -12.95 15.15
CA ILE A 137 5.18 -12.45 15.66
C ILE A 137 5.79 -13.56 16.50
N TYR A 138 7.06 -13.86 16.24
CA TYR A 138 7.87 -14.84 16.97
C TYR A 138 8.96 -14.10 17.74
N GLU A 139 9.42 -14.68 18.86
CA GLU A 139 10.46 -14.07 19.69
C GLU A 139 11.83 -14.04 19.02
N SER A 140 12.10 -14.98 18.11
CA SER A 140 13.35 -15.07 17.37
C SER A 140 13.20 -15.81 16.03
N ILE A 141 14.25 -15.75 15.20
CA ILE A 141 14.37 -16.56 13.97
C ILE A 141 14.20 -18.07 14.26
N ALA A 142 14.74 -18.54 15.39
CA ALA A 142 14.72 -19.97 15.75
C ALA A 142 13.31 -20.50 16.05
N ASP A 143 12.39 -19.61 16.44
CA ASP A 143 11.00 -19.97 16.74
C ASP A 143 10.12 -20.04 15.47
N VAL A 144 10.62 -19.55 14.34
CA VAL A 144 9.88 -19.55 13.07
C VAL A 144 9.84 -20.97 12.50
N PRO A 145 8.63 -21.52 12.20
CA PRO A 145 8.50 -22.87 11.66
C PRO A 145 9.31 -23.08 10.36
N PRO A 146 10.03 -24.20 10.19
CA PRO A 146 10.84 -24.49 9.01
C PRO A 146 10.09 -24.32 7.67
N ASP A 147 8.81 -24.69 7.63
CA ASP A 147 7.97 -24.58 6.43
C ASP A 147 7.74 -23.13 5.97
N VAL A 148 7.87 -22.13 6.85
CA VAL A 148 7.76 -20.71 6.47
C VAL A 148 8.94 -20.32 5.57
N TRP A 149 10.15 -20.76 5.91
CA TRP A 149 11.37 -20.48 5.15
C TRP A 149 11.38 -21.16 3.77
N LEU A 150 10.66 -22.28 3.63
CA LEU A 150 10.50 -22.99 2.36
C LEU A 150 9.38 -22.40 1.48
N ASN A 151 8.53 -21.51 2.01
CA ASN A 151 7.39 -20.96 1.29
C ASN A 151 7.75 -19.61 0.62
N THR A 152 7.81 -19.61 -0.71
CA THR A 152 8.14 -18.44 -1.53
C THR A 152 7.12 -17.30 -1.46
N HIS A 153 5.90 -17.57 -1.00
CA HIS A 153 4.85 -16.56 -0.81
C HIS A 153 5.01 -15.81 0.50
N LEU A 154 5.77 -16.34 1.45
CA LEU A 154 5.98 -15.73 2.76
C LEU A 154 7.33 -15.01 2.82
N ILE A 155 7.46 -14.13 3.80
CA ILE A 155 8.71 -13.52 4.22
C ILE A 155 8.77 -13.55 5.75
N VAL A 156 9.99 -13.48 6.25
CA VAL A 156 10.26 -13.15 7.64
C VAL A 156 10.94 -11.79 7.65
N GLU A 157 10.41 -10.86 8.43
CA GLU A 157 11.01 -9.54 8.64
C GLU A 157 11.38 -9.37 10.11
N ARG A 158 12.39 -8.53 10.38
CA ARG A 158 12.55 -7.93 11.72
C ARG A 158 11.24 -7.30 12.13
N PHE A 159 10.74 -7.62 13.31
CA PHE A 159 9.59 -6.92 13.86
C PHE A 159 10.07 -5.57 14.42
N VAL A 160 9.80 -4.49 13.68
CA VAL A 160 10.09 -3.12 14.11
C VAL A 160 8.81 -2.51 14.65
N SER A 161 8.86 -2.10 15.90
CA SER A 161 7.78 -1.33 16.51
C SER A 161 8.34 -0.24 17.39
N GLU A 162 8.13 0.99 16.95
CA GLU A 162 8.35 2.16 17.78
C GLU A 162 7.32 2.22 18.91
N ARG A 163 7.76 2.70 20.07
CA ARG A 163 6.93 2.83 21.27
C ARG A 163 6.68 4.30 21.56
N VAL A 164 5.40 4.69 21.53
CA VAL A 164 4.92 5.97 22.02
C VAL A 164 4.13 5.68 23.29
N ASP A 165 4.66 6.13 24.43
CA ASP A 165 4.24 5.68 25.76
C ASP A 165 4.22 4.14 25.85
N ASN A 166 3.04 3.56 26.04
CA ASN A 166 2.81 2.11 26.14
C ASN A 166 2.22 1.49 24.86
N GLY A 167 2.10 2.24 23.77
CA GLY A 167 1.53 1.76 22.50
C GLY A 167 2.56 1.51 21.42
N HIS A 168 2.15 0.75 20.40
CA HIS A 168 2.88 0.54 19.16
C HIS A 168 2.54 1.66 18.18
N CYS A 169 3.56 2.31 17.61
CA CYS A 169 3.42 3.41 16.67
C CYS A 169 3.72 2.95 15.24
N ILE A 170 2.92 3.41 14.28
CA ILE A 170 3.21 3.37 12.85
C ILE A 170 2.98 4.75 12.26
N HIS A 171 3.96 5.20 11.48
CA HIS A 171 3.90 6.42 10.70
C HIS A 171 3.38 6.12 9.31
N TYR A 172 2.76 7.12 8.69
CA TYR A 172 2.25 7.01 7.33
C TYR A 172 2.38 8.34 6.59
N CYS A 173 2.58 8.26 5.27
CA CYS A 173 2.49 9.40 4.36
C CYS A 173 1.63 9.02 3.16
N SER A 174 0.52 9.74 2.98
CA SER A 174 -0.35 9.63 1.80
C SER A 174 -0.03 10.77 0.82
N PHE A 175 -0.07 10.50 -0.48
CA PHE A 175 0.35 11.47 -1.49
C PHE A 175 -0.34 11.32 -2.85
N LEU A 176 -0.39 12.42 -3.59
CA LEU A 176 -0.74 12.51 -5.00
C LEU A 176 0.06 13.67 -5.61
N GLY A 177 0.85 13.43 -6.66
CA GLY A 177 1.59 14.50 -7.32
C GLY A 177 2.55 15.19 -6.36
N ASP A 178 2.50 16.51 -6.24
CA ASP A 178 3.33 17.27 -5.30
C ASP A 178 2.71 17.38 -3.88
N LYS A 179 1.48 16.88 -3.67
CA LYS A 179 0.79 16.96 -2.38
C LYS A 179 1.06 15.73 -1.54
N VAL A 180 1.43 15.96 -0.29
CA VAL A 180 1.73 14.94 0.72
C VAL A 180 1.08 15.33 2.04
N THR A 181 0.55 14.35 2.76
CA THR A 181 0.14 14.46 4.17
C THR A 181 0.77 13.32 4.94
N CYS A 182 1.37 13.61 6.09
CA CYS A 182 1.95 12.60 6.96
C CYS A 182 1.30 12.66 8.35
N GLY A 183 1.40 11.54 9.07
CA GLY A 183 0.98 11.44 10.45
C GLY A 183 1.36 10.08 11.02
N TYR A 184 1.07 9.88 12.29
CA TYR A 184 1.26 8.60 12.95
C TYR A 184 0.02 8.18 13.72
N ILE A 185 -0.10 6.87 13.90
CA ILE A 185 -1.16 6.24 14.65
C ILE A 185 -0.57 5.32 15.72
N VAL A 186 -1.23 5.25 16.87
CA VAL A 186 -0.79 4.43 18.00
C VAL A 186 -1.90 3.47 18.42
N SER A 187 -1.53 2.21 18.69
CA SER A 187 -2.43 1.15 19.15
C SER A 187 -1.75 0.28 20.21
N ASP A 188 -2.54 -0.33 21.10
CA ASP A 188 -2.06 -1.39 21.99
C ASP A 188 -1.74 -2.68 21.24
N ASN A 189 -2.23 -2.81 19.99
CA ASN A 189 -1.96 -3.96 19.15
C ASN A 189 -0.64 -3.78 18.37
N PRO A 190 0.26 -4.78 18.36
CA PRO A 190 1.51 -4.71 17.58
C PRO A 190 1.29 -4.62 16.06
N ILE A 191 0.12 -5.08 15.57
CA ILE A 191 -0.31 -4.91 14.19
C ILE A 191 -1.22 -3.67 14.11
N VAL A 192 -0.58 -2.51 14.08
CA VAL A 192 -1.26 -1.21 14.09
C VAL A 192 -1.98 -0.95 12.76
N LYS A 193 -3.24 -0.53 12.84
CA LYS A 193 -4.09 -0.11 11.72
C LYS A 193 -4.99 1.05 12.16
N PHE A 194 -5.43 1.87 11.21
CA PHE A 194 -6.37 2.97 11.50
C PHE A 194 -7.59 2.52 12.31
N GLY A 195 -8.15 1.33 12.03
CA GLY A 195 -9.33 0.82 12.74
C GLY A 195 -9.10 0.33 14.17
N ASN A 196 -7.84 0.19 14.63
CA ASN A 196 -7.51 -0.21 16.01
C ASN A 196 -6.65 0.83 16.75
N ALA A 197 -6.42 1.99 16.17
CA ALA A 197 -5.64 3.05 16.77
C ALA A 197 -6.48 3.88 17.75
N TYR A 198 -5.90 4.21 18.90
CA TYR A 198 -6.52 5.10 19.90
C TYR A 198 -5.99 6.54 19.80
N LEU A 199 -4.84 6.74 19.14
CA LEU A 199 -4.24 8.04 18.87
C LEU A 199 -3.95 8.17 17.38
N HIS A 200 -4.18 9.38 16.86
CA HIS A 200 -3.88 9.75 15.49
C HIS A 200 -3.44 11.22 15.47
N GLU A 201 -2.19 11.46 15.07
CA GLU A 201 -1.60 12.80 15.07
C GLU A 201 -1.00 13.13 13.70
N LYS A 202 -1.00 14.42 13.38
CA LYS A 202 -0.34 14.94 12.17
C LYS A 202 1.16 15.08 12.42
N GLU A 203 1.96 14.92 11.37
CA GLU A 203 3.41 15.09 11.45
C GLU A 203 3.99 15.84 10.25
N SER A 204 5.24 16.27 10.39
CA SER A 204 5.98 16.91 9.30
C SER A 204 6.40 15.90 8.24
N ILE A 205 6.41 16.30 6.98
CA ILE A 205 6.88 15.45 5.88
C ILE A 205 8.39 15.20 6.06
N ILE A 206 8.79 13.93 6.09
CA ILE A 206 10.20 13.52 6.11
C ILE A 206 10.78 13.47 4.69
N ASP A 207 12.10 13.66 4.56
CA ASP A 207 12.76 13.68 3.26
C ASP A 207 12.81 12.30 2.59
N GLU A 208 12.86 11.22 3.37
CA GLU A 208 12.88 9.83 2.89
C GLU A 208 11.65 9.51 2.03
N VAL A 209 10.50 10.15 2.29
CA VAL A 209 9.30 9.98 1.46
C VAL A 209 9.56 10.40 0.02
N LYS A 210 10.30 11.50 -0.19
CA LYS A 210 10.67 11.95 -1.56
C LYS A 210 11.60 10.95 -2.22
N GLU A 211 12.55 10.40 -1.47
CA GLU A 211 13.49 9.40 -1.96
C GLU A 211 12.79 8.10 -2.36
N TRP A 212 11.94 7.56 -1.49
CA TRP A 212 11.15 6.36 -1.77
C TRP A 212 10.23 6.54 -2.96
N ARG A 213 9.58 7.71 -3.09
CA ARG A 213 8.74 8.01 -4.25
C ARG A 213 9.53 7.97 -5.56
N LYS A 214 10.76 8.52 -5.56
CA LYS A 214 11.66 8.48 -6.71
C LYS A 214 12.15 7.05 -7.01
N GLU A 215 12.56 6.32 -5.97
CA GLU A 215 13.09 4.95 -6.08
C GLU A 215 12.04 3.97 -6.60
N TYR A 216 10.83 4.00 -6.03
CA TYR A 216 9.74 3.09 -6.37
C TYR A 216 8.79 3.63 -7.45
N LYS A 217 9.06 4.86 -7.94
CA LYS A 217 8.31 5.54 -9.03
C LYS A 217 6.80 5.59 -8.77
N ILE A 218 6.42 5.91 -7.53
CA ILE A 218 5.02 5.99 -7.11
C ILE A 218 4.57 7.44 -7.02
N ASP A 219 3.54 7.73 -7.80
CA ASP A 219 2.98 9.06 -8.04
C ASP A 219 1.81 9.35 -7.08
N TYR A 220 1.08 8.28 -6.74
CA TYR A 220 -0.09 8.26 -5.89
C TYR A 220 -0.08 7.02 -5.00
N GLY A 221 -0.35 7.19 -3.71
CA GLY A 221 -0.47 6.08 -2.79
C GLY A 221 -0.16 6.46 -1.35
N ARG A 222 0.24 5.45 -0.59
CA ARG A 222 0.66 5.59 0.80
C ARG A 222 1.92 4.77 1.07
N PHE A 223 2.78 5.33 1.90
CA PHE A 223 3.84 4.61 2.57
C PHE A 223 3.54 4.53 4.05
N ASP A 224 3.67 3.33 4.63
CA ASP A 224 3.70 3.16 6.08
C ASP A 224 5.15 2.83 6.47
N TYR A 225 5.64 3.43 7.54
CA TYR A 225 7.00 3.22 8.05
C TYR A 225 7.02 3.18 9.57
N ALA A 226 8.09 2.61 10.12
CA ALA A 226 8.37 2.60 11.55
C ALA A 226 9.77 3.17 11.78
N LEU A 227 10.03 3.76 12.95
CA LEU A 227 11.37 4.19 13.31
C LEU A 227 12.14 3.04 13.96
N LEU A 228 13.32 2.74 13.42
CA LEU A 228 14.31 1.86 14.02
C LEU A 228 15.52 2.71 14.42
N GLU A 229 15.76 2.87 15.71
CA GLU A 229 16.83 3.74 16.24
C GLU A 229 16.76 5.17 15.67
N GLY A 230 15.54 5.71 15.55
CA GLY A 230 15.27 7.03 14.98
C GLY A 230 15.36 7.11 13.45
N LYS A 231 15.65 6.01 12.76
CA LYS A 231 15.72 5.97 11.28
C LYS A 231 14.41 5.43 10.69
N PRO A 232 13.81 6.12 9.70
CA PRO A 232 12.63 5.62 9.01
C PRO A 232 12.90 4.33 8.23
N MET A 233 12.16 3.28 8.55
CA MET A 233 12.16 2.00 7.86
C MET A 233 10.82 1.79 7.16
N LEU A 234 10.82 1.75 5.83
CA LEU A 234 9.63 1.50 5.03
C LEU A 234 9.10 0.08 5.29
N ILE A 235 7.84 -0.04 5.73
CA ILE A 235 7.22 -1.33 6.09
C ILE A 235 6.00 -1.69 5.23
N ASP A 236 5.39 -0.72 4.56
CA ASP A 236 4.28 -0.96 3.62
C ASP A 236 4.29 0.06 2.48
N VAL A 237 4.06 -0.43 1.26
CA VAL A 237 3.88 0.39 0.05
C VAL A 237 2.53 0.06 -0.55
N ASN A 238 1.64 1.05 -0.63
CA ASN A 238 0.29 0.86 -1.12
C ASN A 238 -0.04 1.84 -2.25
N LYS A 239 -0.34 1.32 -3.45
CA LYS A 239 -0.73 2.10 -4.64
C LYS A 239 -2.25 2.15 -4.89
N THR A 240 -3.01 1.48 -4.04
CA THR A 240 -4.47 1.32 -4.08
C THR A 240 -5.05 1.42 -2.68
N GLN A 241 -4.73 2.53 -1.99
CA GLN A 241 -5.11 2.72 -0.60
C GLN A 241 -6.63 2.59 -0.42
N GLY A 242 -7.04 1.70 0.49
CA GLY A 242 -8.41 1.61 0.97
C GLY A 242 -8.71 2.65 2.06
N GLY A 243 -9.98 2.83 2.39
CA GLY A 243 -10.38 3.52 3.62
C GLY A 243 -10.23 5.04 3.58
N GLY A 244 -10.58 5.68 2.46
CA GLY A 244 -10.54 7.14 2.37
C GLY A 244 -11.40 7.89 3.39
N GLY A 245 -12.36 7.22 4.04
CA GLY A 245 -13.11 7.78 5.17
C GLY A 245 -12.32 7.95 6.48
N ALA A 246 -11.08 7.45 6.57
CA ALA A 246 -10.25 7.60 7.77
C ALA A 246 -9.43 8.90 7.78
N LEU A 247 -9.36 9.63 6.67
CA LEU A 247 -8.71 10.95 6.60
C LEU A 247 -9.76 12.06 6.76
N SER A 248 -9.35 13.17 7.37
CA SER A 248 -10.19 14.38 7.44
C SER A 248 -10.47 14.92 6.04
N ASP A 249 -11.59 15.62 5.88
CA ASP A 249 -11.93 16.29 4.62
C ASP A 249 -10.85 17.30 4.19
N GLU A 250 -10.21 17.97 5.14
CA GLU A 250 -9.07 18.87 4.87
C GLU A 250 -7.90 18.14 4.19
N ASN A 251 -7.52 16.96 4.68
CA ASN A 251 -6.43 16.17 4.09
C ASN A 251 -6.83 15.66 2.70
N LEU A 252 -8.08 15.25 2.52
CA LEU A 252 -8.61 14.83 1.22
C LEU A 252 -8.63 15.99 0.21
N ASP A 253 -9.05 17.19 0.63
CA ASP A 253 -9.06 18.39 -0.19
C ASP A 253 -7.65 18.80 -0.61
N HIS A 254 -6.70 18.75 0.32
CA HIS A 254 -5.29 19.02 0.03
C HIS A 254 -4.72 18.01 -0.97
N LEU A 255 -4.94 16.71 -0.74
CA LEU A 255 -4.42 15.66 -1.63
C LEU A 255 -5.08 15.68 -3.00
N ALA A 256 -6.38 16.01 -3.10
CA ALA A 256 -7.07 16.10 -4.39
C ALA A 256 -6.43 17.14 -5.32
N LYS A 257 -5.91 18.25 -4.79
CA LYS A 257 -5.17 19.27 -5.56
C LYS A 257 -3.87 18.75 -6.17
N GLY A 258 -3.39 17.58 -5.75
CA GLY A 258 -2.22 16.93 -6.35
C GLY A 258 -2.43 16.52 -7.81
N ILE A 259 -3.68 16.52 -8.29
CA ILE A 259 -3.98 16.32 -9.71
C ILE A 259 -3.43 17.46 -10.58
N ASP A 260 -3.35 18.69 -10.04
CA ASP A 260 -2.91 19.89 -10.75
C ASP A 260 -1.42 19.82 -11.15
N PHE A 261 -0.66 18.92 -10.52
CA PHE A 261 0.73 18.65 -10.91
C PHE A 261 0.85 18.05 -12.32
N TYR A 262 -0.23 17.47 -12.84
CA TYR A 262 -0.28 16.72 -14.09
C TYR A 262 -1.04 17.42 -15.22
N THR A 263 -1.67 18.56 -14.92
CA THR A 263 -2.46 19.37 -15.85
C THR A 263 -1.66 20.55 -16.37
#